data_AF-A0A6I2WT92-F1
#
_entry.id   AF-A0A6I2WT92-F1
#
_cell.length_a   1.000
_cell.length_b   1.000
_cell.length_c   1.000
_cell.angle_alpha   90.00
_cell.angle_beta   90.00
_cell.angle_gamma   90.00
#
_symmetry.space_group_name_H-M   'P 1'
#
loop_
_entity.id
_entity.type
_entity.pdbx_description
1 polymer ?
#
loop_
_entity_poly.entity_id
_entity_poly.type
_entity_poly.pdbx_seq_one_letter_code
_entity_poly.pdbx_strand_id
1 'polypeptide(L)'
;QEVVPPRPLTHDLFKEVLGQLGAKLNTIYLTEIKDGIFYAQLNFQDGPAISSRPSDAIALALRIGVPILASDELLEAAGIEIPDQSEDEVERFKEFLDQINPEDFLS
;
A
#
# COMPACT_ATOMS: atom_id res chain seq x y z
N GLN A 1 7.19 -13.94 -12.09
CA GLN A 1 8.61 -13.94 -11.68
C GLN A 1 8.95 -12.51 -11.27
N GLU A 2 9.40 -12.29 -10.04
CA GLU A 2 9.94 -10.98 -9.66
C GLU A 2 11.25 -10.75 -10.41
N VAL A 3 11.31 -9.70 -11.22
CA VAL A 3 12.52 -9.30 -11.91
C VAL A 3 13.37 -8.51 -10.92
N VAL A 4 14.48 -9.09 -10.46
CA VAL A 4 15.42 -8.39 -9.59
C VAL A 4 16.26 -7.43 -10.44
N PRO A 5 16.22 -6.10 -10.18
CA PRO A 5 16.98 -5.15 -10.96
C PRO A 5 18.50 -5.26 -10.66
N PRO A 6 19.38 -4.94 -11.61
CA PRO A 6 20.84 -5.06 -11.44
C PRO A 6 21.43 -4.03 -10.46
N ARG A 7 20.65 -3.01 -10.09
CA ARG A 7 21.00 -1.94 -9.13
C ARG A 7 19.78 -1.69 -8.23
N PRO A 8 19.98 -1.26 -6.97
CA PRO A 8 18.87 -0.97 -6.08
C PRO A 8 18.00 0.17 -6.62
N LEU A 9 16.68 0.01 -6.54
CA LEU A 9 15.74 1.09 -6.80
C LEU A 9 15.68 2.02 -5.58
N THR A 10 14.98 3.15 -5.71
CA THR A 10 14.99 4.22 -4.70
C THR A 10 14.63 3.74 -3.30
N HIS A 11 13.55 2.97 -3.12
CA HIS A 11 13.14 2.48 -1.81
C HIS A 11 14.07 1.38 -1.27
N ASP A 12 14.70 0.59 -2.15
CA ASP A 12 15.69 -0.41 -1.75
C ASP A 12 16.99 0.25 -1.28
N LEU A 13 17.45 1.26 -2.01
CA LEU A 13 18.57 2.10 -1.62
C LEU A 13 18.29 2.79 -0.29
N PHE A 14 17.07 3.32 -0.09
CA PHE A 14 16.74 4.02 1.14
C PHE A 14 16.67 3.09 2.35
N LYS A 15 16.14 1.87 2.18
CA LYS A 15 16.23 0.81 3.20
C LYS A 15 17.69 0.54 3.59
N GLU A 16 18.58 0.40 2.61
CA GLU A 16 20.01 0.17 2.86
C GLU A 16 20.63 1.35 3.63
N VAL A 17 20.36 2.59 3.22
CA VAL A 17 20.83 3.80 3.90
C VAL A 17 20.37 3.84 5.35
N LEU A 18 19.09 3.58 5.63
CA LEU A 18 18.56 3.54 6.99
C LEU A 18 19.26 2.47 7.83
N GLY A 19 19.51 1.28 7.25
CA GLY A 19 20.27 0.20 7.89
C GLY A 19 21.70 0.59 8.23
N GLN A 20 22.43 1.18 7.28
CA GLN A 20 23.83 1.62 7.47
C GLN A 20 23.95 2.76 8.49
N LEU A 21 22.95 3.64 8.57
CA LEU A 21 22.91 4.73 9.55
C LEU A 21 22.34 4.30 10.91
N GLY A 22 21.91 3.05 11.07
CA GLY A 22 21.29 2.55 12.30
C GLY A 22 19.91 3.13 12.61
N ALA A 23 19.27 3.79 11.64
CA ALA A 23 17.95 4.37 11.78
C ALA A 23 16.87 3.29 11.62
N LYS A 24 16.35 2.79 12.74
CA LYS A 24 15.34 1.73 12.75
C LYS A 24 13.95 2.31 12.56
N LEU A 25 13.37 2.13 11.37
CA LEU A 25 11.95 2.35 11.18
C LEU A 25 11.18 1.28 11.98
N ASN A 26 10.26 1.70 12.84
CA ASN A 26 9.46 0.80 13.67
C ASN A 26 8.07 0.57 13.08
N THR A 27 7.47 1.61 12.49
CA THR A 27 6.08 1.60 12.01
C THR A 27 5.87 2.72 11.00
N ILE A 28 4.86 2.61 10.14
CA ILE A 28 4.32 3.77 9.42
C ILE A 28 2.85 3.98 9.82
N TYR A 29 2.42 5.24 9.85
CA TYR A 29 1.03 5.62 10.14
C TYR A 29 0.45 6.40 8.97
N LEU A 30 -0.71 6.00 8.48
CA LEU A 30 -1.59 6.83 7.65
C LEU A 30 -2.40 7.72 8.60
N THR A 31 -2.22 9.03 8.51
CA THR A 31 -2.64 9.95 9.58
C THR A 31 -3.95 10.65 9.29
N GLU A 32 -4.06 11.28 8.12
CA GLU A 32 -5.22 12.10 7.78
C GLU A 32 -5.36 12.28 6.26
N ILE A 33 -6.56 12.71 5.87
CA ILE A 33 -6.84 13.27 4.55
C ILE A 33 -7.25 14.73 4.73
N LYS A 34 -6.56 15.63 4.03
CA LYS A 34 -6.87 17.06 4.06
C LYS A 34 -6.92 17.59 2.63
N ASP A 35 -8.04 18.23 2.28
CA ASP A 35 -8.28 18.75 0.93
C ASP A 35 -8.08 17.68 -0.17
N GLY A 36 -8.47 16.43 0.13
CA GLY A 36 -8.30 15.27 -0.77
C GLY A 36 -6.88 14.70 -0.83
N ILE A 37 -5.94 15.24 -0.03
CA ILE A 37 -4.55 14.80 0.01
C ILE A 37 -4.34 13.92 1.24
N PHE A 38 -3.87 12.70 1.03
CA PHE A 38 -3.54 11.77 2.10
C PHE A 38 -2.12 12.01 2.63
N TYR A 39 -1.98 11.89 3.94
CA TYR A 39 -0.73 12.05 4.67
C TYR A 39 -0.32 10.77 5.38
N ALA A 40 0.99 10.55 5.48
CA ALA A 40 1.56 9.47 6.23
C ALA A 40 2.80 9.93 7.02
N GLN A 41 3.21 9.08 7.96
CA GLN A 41 4.35 9.33 8.83
C GLN A 41 5.20 8.07 8.97
N LEU A 42 6.51 8.24 8.87
CA LEU A 42 7.51 7.24 9.21
C LEU A 42 7.89 7.39 10.69
N ASN A 43 7.68 6.36 11.49
CA ASN A 43 7.98 6.36 12.92
C ASN A 43 9.21 5.51 13.20
N PHE A 44 10.31 6.17 13.57
CA PHE A 44 11.57 5.55 13.95
C PHE A 44 11.59 5.22 15.45
N GLN A 45 12.32 4.17 15.84
CA GLN A 45 12.39 3.71 17.22
C GLN A 45 12.90 4.80 18.19
N ASP A 46 13.99 5.47 17.82
CA ASP A 46 14.68 6.48 18.64
C ASP A 46 14.91 7.78 17.84
N GLY A 47 13.90 8.20 17.06
CA GLY A 47 14.03 9.32 16.13
C GLY A 47 12.74 10.11 15.93
N PRO A 48 12.81 11.23 15.18
CA PRO A 48 11.64 12.01 14.89
C PRO A 48 10.68 11.25 13.98
N ALA A 49 9.40 11.55 14.15
CA ALA A 49 8.38 11.35 13.15
C ALA A 49 8.74 12.10 11.86
N ILE A 50 8.76 11.41 10.71
CA ILE A 50 9.02 12.05 9.41
C ILE A 50 7.76 11.98 8.55
N SER A 51 7.25 13.15 8.14
CA SER A 51 6.13 13.25 7.21
C SER A 51 6.50 12.63 5.85
N SER A 52 5.57 11.90 5.26
CA SER A 52 5.75 11.21 3.99
C SER A 52 4.44 11.12 3.22
N ARG A 53 4.53 10.90 1.91
CA ARG A 53 3.36 10.47 1.13
C ARG A 53 3.05 9.02 1.47
N PRO A 54 1.77 8.62 1.50
CA PRO A 54 1.38 7.22 1.74
C PRO A 54 2.10 6.21 0.85
N SER A 55 2.27 6.52 -0.44
CA SER A 55 2.94 5.63 -1.40
C SER A 55 4.38 5.31 -1.00
N ASP A 56 5.11 6.30 -0.50
CA ASP A 56 6.51 6.12 -0.10
C ASP A 56 6.61 5.36 1.23
N ALA A 57 5.73 5.70 2.19
CA ALA A 57 5.66 5.02 3.48
C ALA A 57 5.31 3.54 3.34
N ILE A 58 4.31 3.21 2.54
CA ILE A 58 3.90 1.83 2.25
C ILE A 58 5.03 1.08 1.54
N ALA A 59 5.66 1.69 0.53
CA ALA A 59 6.75 1.06 -0.21
C ALA A 59 7.95 0.70 0.68
N LEU A 60 8.28 1.55 1.66
CA LEU A 60 9.31 1.27 2.66
C LEU A 60 8.86 0.22 3.67
N ALA A 61 7.62 0.32 4.17
CA ALA A 61 7.09 -0.61 5.15
C ALA A 61 7.11 -2.06 4.65
N LEU A 62 6.68 -2.28 3.40
CA LEU A 62 6.71 -3.59 2.75
C LEU A 62 8.14 -4.15 2.61
N ARG A 63 9.12 -3.30 2.29
CA ARG A 63 10.52 -3.72 2.11
C ARG A 63 11.25 -3.99 3.42
N ILE A 64 10.93 -3.23 4.47
CA ILE A 64 11.55 -3.33 5.79
C ILE A 64 10.84 -4.40 6.63
N GLY A 65 9.55 -4.64 6.39
CA GLY A 65 8.72 -5.56 7.15
C GLY A 65 8.19 -4.95 8.45
N VAL A 66 7.82 -3.66 8.43
CA VAL A 66 7.25 -2.97 9.60
C VAL A 66 5.74 -2.82 9.46
N PRO A 67 5.00 -2.70 10.58
CA PRO A 67 3.55 -2.52 10.53
C PRO A 67 3.13 -1.25 9.79
N ILE A 68 1.99 -1.35 9.11
CA ILE A 68 1.27 -0.23 8.49
C ILE A 68 0.01 -0.03 9.33
N LEU A 69 -0.12 1.15 9.94
CA LEU A 69 -1.27 1.50 10.77
C LEU A 69 -1.99 2.69 10.14
N ALA A 70 -3.27 2.85 10.46
CA ALA A 70 -4.08 4.00 10.08
C ALA A 70 -4.83 4.51 11.32
N SER A 71 -5.13 5.80 11.37
CA SER A 71 -6.04 6.35 12.37
C SER A 71 -7.47 5.91 12.10
N ASP A 72 -8.25 5.71 13.16
CA ASP A 72 -9.66 5.37 13.05
C ASP A 72 -10.42 6.47 12.30
N GLU A 73 -10.09 7.74 12.56
CA GLU A 73 -10.71 8.89 11.87
C GLU A 73 -10.45 8.87 10.36
N LEU A 74 -9.26 8.43 9.93
CA LEU A 74 -8.97 8.29 8.50
C LEU A 74 -9.75 7.13 7.87
N LEU A 75 -9.87 6.01 8.59
CA LEU A 75 -10.66 4.86 8.13
C LEU A 75 -12.15 5.21 8.06
N GLU A 76 -12.68 5.96 9.00
CA GLU A 76 -14.06 6.46 8.94
C GLU A 76 -14.28 7.44 7.78
N ALA A 77 -13.31 8.33 7.51
CA ALA A 77 -13.44 9.36 6.49
C ALA A 77 -13.23 8.84 5.05
N ALA A 78 -12.34 7.87 4.86
CA ALA A 78 -11.87 7.46 3.53
C ALA A 78 -11.79 5.94 3.34
N GLY A 79 -12.07 5.15 4.38
CA GLY A 79 -12.17 3.71 4.27
C GLY A 79 -13.33 3.32 3.36
N ILE A 80 -13.12 2.29 2.56
CA ILE A 80 -14.16 1.65 1.77
C ILE A 80 -14.39 0.30 2.40
N GLU A 81 -15.59 0.07 2.91
CA GLU A 81 -16.04 -1.29 3.21
C GLU A 81 -16.11 -2.03 1.89
N ILE A 82 -15.17 -2.96 1.70
CA ILE A 82 -15.29 -3.95 0.65
C ILE A 82 -16.31 -4.94 1.20
N PRO A 83 -17.56 -4.99 0.69
CA PRO A 83 -18.46 -6.07 1.06
C PRO A 83 -17.73 -7.38 0.79
N ASP A 84 -17.89 -8.37 1.66
CA ASP A 84 -17.48 -9.73 1.30
C ASP A 84 -18.04 -9.96 -0.09
N GLN A 85 -17.15 -10.13 -1.09
CA GLN A 85 -17.57 -10.60 -2.39
C GLN A 85 -18.26 -11.92 -2.09
N SER A 86 -19.59 -11.91 -2.09
CA SER A 86 -20.30 -13.16 -1.88
C SER A 86 -19.82 -14.08 -2.98
N GLU A 87 -19.69 -15.37 -2.68
CA GLU A 87 -19.38 -16.36 -3.71
C GLU A 87 -20.28 -16.16 -4.94
N ASP A 88 -21.50 -15.63 -4.74
CA ASP A 88 -22.45 -15.21 -5.77
C ASP A 88 -21.93 -14.16 -6.77
N GLU A 89 -21.14 -13.15 -6.37
CA GLU A 89 -20.60 -12.15 -7.31
C GLU A 89 -19.53 -12.76 -8.22
N VAL A 90 -18.68 -13.63 -7.64
CA VAL A 90 -17.66 -14.36 -8.38
C VAL A 90 -18.30 -15.41 -9.29
N GLU A 91 -19.35 -16.10 -8.84
CA GLU A 91 -20.13 -17.03 -9.65
C GLU A 91 -20.84 -16.33 -10.80
N ARG A 92 -21.53 -15.20 -10.57
CA ARG A 92 -22.14 -14.40 -11.64
C ARG A 92 -21.11 -13.92 -12.67
N PHE A 93 -19.93 -13.53 -12.23
CA PHE A 93 -18.87 -13.12 -13.14
C PHE A 93 -18.35 -14.30 -13.98
N LYS A 94 -18.24 -15.51 -13.41
CA LYS A 94 -17.91 -16.73 -14.16
C LYS A 94 -19.00 -17.11 -15.16
N GLU A 95 -20.27 -17.10 -14.76
CA GLU A 95 -21.40 -17.36 -15.65
C GLU A 95 -21.46 -16.37 -16.82
N PHE A 96 -21.14 -15.10 -16.56
CA PHE A 96 -21.01 -14.08 -17.59
C PHE A 96 -19.88 -14.39 -18.58
N LEU A 97 -18.69 -14.78 -18.09
CA LEU A 97 -17.57 -15.14 -18.96
C LEU A 97 -17.85 -16.38 -19.81
N ASP A 98 -18.63 -17.34 -19.30
CA ASP A 98 -19.05 -18.52 -20.06
C ASP A 98 -20.07 -18.20 -21.18
N GLN A 99 -20.77 -17.07 -21.09
CA GLN A 99 -21.78 -16.63 -22.05
C GLN A 99 -21.26 -15.66 -23.11
N ILE A 100 -20.07 -15.09 -22.93
CA ILE A 100 -19.48 -14.15 -23.88
C ILE A 100 -18.44 -14.83 -24.77
N ASN A 101 -18.54 -14.62 -26.08
CA ASN A 101 -17.49 -15.06 -27.00
C ASN A 101 -16.37 -14.00 -27.07
N PRO A 102 -15.10 -14.39 -27.20
CA PRO A 102 -13.98 -13.45 -27.30
C PRO A 102 -14.13 -12.38 -28.39
N GLU A 103 -14.90 -12.65 -29.44
CA GLU A 103 -15.17 -11.71 -30.53
C GLU A 103 -16.13 -10.57 -30.15
N ASP A 104 -16.94 -10.72 -29.10
CA ASP A 104 -17.87 -9.70 -28.61
C ASP A 104 -17.13 -8.52 -27.92
N PHE A 105 -15.85 -8.71 -27.57
CA PHE A 105 -14.99 -7.65 -27.02
C PHE A 105 -14.33 -6.76 -28.08
N LEU A 106 -14.48 -7.11 -29.36
CA LEU A 106 -13.82 -6.45 -30.49
C LEU A 106 -14.77 -5.54 -31.29
N SER A 107 -16.06 -5.49 -30.92
CA SER A 107 -17.05 -4.53 -31.43
C SER A 107 -17.15 -3.29 -30.56
#